data_AF-A0A497S1B5-F1
#
_entry.id   AF-A0A497S1B5-F1
#
_cell.length_a   1.000
_cell.length_b   1.000
_cell.length_c   1.000
_cell.angle_alpha   90.00
_cell.angle_beta   90.00
_cell.angle_gamma   90.00
#
_symmetry.space_group_name_H-M   'P 1'
#
loop_
_entity.id
_entity.type
_entity.pdbx_description
1 polymer ?
#
loop_
_entity_poly.entity_id
_entity_poly.type
_entity_poly.pdbx_seq_one_letter_code
_entity_poly.pdbx_strand_id
1 'polypeptide(L)'
;MVSFISFALRSLNRVINFQVGIEEVDCLKPHEEAIEDSLKRLIKTLKKCRFQKHPIIVDRDSKVILDGMHRWYAFKQLNIKHIGVCYVKYFDESIGLGRWLRVAKGTRISPGKIVEVFRLNLKRKGFDFSKTRIQNIMDVKDTPSILVPEINVAFIIYNNEDKVSLFRKIHEMFKETVESINLKMDFIPDISLSSKIEKEILAIAVMPKVSKSDVVHAAGRGLLFPPKSTRHEIPARPMMVNFPINLLKSSGTKDKVNAYLRALMRNRNAIHISPGLEMDRKYAEDLVLFWESRWFTVE
;
A
#
# COMPACT_ATOMS: atom_id res chain seq x y z
N MET A 1 11.39 0.12 -30.06
CA MET A 1 10.14 -0.67 -29.92
C MET A 1 9.43 -0.21 -28.65
N VAL A 2 8.49 0.73 -28.73
CA VAL A 2 7.84 1.29 -27.54
C VAL A 2 6.63 0.43 -27.20
N SER A 3 6.76 -0.45 -26.20
CA SER A 3 5.70 -1.39 -25.82
C SER A 3 4.60 -0.74 -24.96
N PHE A 4 4.95 0.26 -24.15
CA PHE A 4 4.06 0.96 -23.22
C PHE A 4 3.51 2.27 -23.77
N ILE A 5 2.30 2.68 -23.35
CA ILE A 5 1.69 3.95 -23.72
C ILE A 5 2.10 5.00 -22.69
N SER A 6 2.75 6.08 -23.14
CA SER A 6 3.22 7.14 -22.26
C SER A 6 2.17 8.25 -22.13
N PHE A 7 1.98 8.73 -20.91
CA PHE A 7 1.10 9.84 -20.59
C PHE A 7 1.89 10.89 -19.82
N ALA A 8 1.62 12.15 -20.12
CA ALA A 8 2.13 13.30 -19.37
C ALA A 8 0.92 14.14 -18.93
N LEU A 9 0.66 14.15 -17.63
CA LEU A 9 -0.41 14.95 -17.04
C LEU A 9 0.18 16.26 -16.49
N ARG A 10 -0.39 17.40 -16.87
CA ARG A 10 -0.07 18.69 -16.26
C ARG A 10 -1.09 18.98 -15.17
N SER A 11 -0.67 18.98 -13.91
CA SER A 11 -1.52 19.29 -12.75
C SER A 11 -0.79 20.23 -11.79
N LEU A 12 -1.46 21.31 -11.36
CA LEU A 12 -1.04 22.22 -10.27
C LEU A 12 0.48 22.47 -10.20
N ASN A 13 1.09 22.87 -11.33
CA ASN A 13 2.52 23.17 -11.52
C ASN A 13 3.51 21.98 -11.62
N ARG A 14 3.02 20.76 -11.88
CA ARG A 14 3.86 19.57 -12.05
C ARG A 14 3.49 18.81 -13.32
N VAL A 15 4.48 18.18 -13.95
CA VAL A 15 4.27 17.23 -15.05
C VAL A 15 4.45 15.82 -14.51
N ILE A 16 3.35 15.07 -14.43
CA ILE A 16 3.35 13.70 -13.95
C ILE A 16 3.46 12.78 -15.16
N ASN A 17 4.60 12.10 -15.27
CA ASN A 17 4.85 11.16 -16.35
C ASN A 17 4.61 9.74 -15.86
N PHE A 18 3.74 9.02 -16.55
CA PHE A 18 3.50 7.60 -16.27
C PHE A 18 3.30 6.83 -17.57
N GLN A 19 3.54 5.51 -17.51
CA GLN A 19 3.41 4.63 -18.66
C GLN A 19 2.46 3.49 -18.34
N VAL A 20 1.40 3.32 -19.13
CA VAL A 20 0.44 2.24 -18.95
C VAL A 20 0.73 1.13 -19.96
N GLY A 21 0.70 -0.12 -19.49
CA GLY A 21 0.87 -1.27 -20.36
C GLY A 21 0.69 -2.58 -19.61
N ILE A 22 1.27 -3.64 -20.16
CA ILE A 22 1.19 -5.00 -19.61
C ILE A 22 2.61 -5.50 -19.31
N GLU A 23 2.78 -6.15 -18.17
CA GLU A 23 4.02 -6.80 -17.77
C GLU A 23 3.76 -8.27 -17.41
N GLU A 24 4.80 -9.11 -17.49
CA GLU A 24 4.74 -10.47 -16.97
C GLU A 24 4.71 -10.44 -15.44
N VAL A 25 3.81 -11.21 -14.85
CA VAL A 25 3.58 -11.18 -13.39
C VAL A 25 4.86 -11.55 -12.63
N ASP A 26 5.66 -12.46 -13.18
CA ASP A 26 6.86 -13.00 -12.55
C ASP A 26 8.07 -12.06 -12.61
N CYS A 27 8.00 -11.00 -13.43
CA CYS A 27 9.04 -9.98 -13.48
C CYS A 27 8.90 -8.92 -12.37
N LEU A 28 7.80 -8.94 -11.62
CA LEU A 28 7.47 -7.92 -10.63
C LEU A 28 7.86 -8.35 -9.22
N LYS A 29 8.35 -7.39 -8.43
CA LYS A 29 8.91 -7.65 -7.11
C LYS A 29 8.00 -7.12 -6.01
N PRO A 30 7.38 -7.99 -5.21
CA PRO A 30 6.64 -7.56 -4.04
C PRO A 30 7.60 -7.10 -2.92
N HIS A 31 7.21 -6.08 -2.15
CA HIS A 31 7.88 -5.66 -0.91
C HIS A 31 7.03 -5.84 0.36
N GLU A 32 5.74 -6.13 0.23
CA GLU A 32 4.77 -6.34 1.31
C GLU A 32 4.00 -7.64 1.15
N GLU A 33 3.59 -8.22 2.27
CA GLU A 33 2.66 -9.34 2.31
C GLU A 33 1.23 -8.92 1.93
N ALA A 34 0.45 -9.88 1.42
CA ALA A 34 -1.00 -9.72 1.27
C ALA A 34 -1.74 -9.96 2.58
N ILE A 35 -2.86 -9.27 2.75
CA ILE A 35 -3.86 -9.63 3.75
C ILE A 35 -4.74 -10.74 3.18
N GLU A 36 -4.67 -11.92 3.79
CA GLU A 36 -5.29 -13.16 3.31
C GLU A 36 -6.78 -13.01 2.97
N ASP A 37 -7.57 -12.41 3.87
CA ASP A 37 -9.01 -12.23 3.65
C ASP A 37 -9.32 -11.30 2.47
N SER A 38 -8.52 -10.23 2.32
CA SER A 38 -8.65 -9.30 1.20
C SER A 38 -8.25 -9.98 -0.12
N LEU A 39 -7.21 -10.82 -0.09
CA LEU A 39 -6.77 -11.60 -1.23
C LEU A 39 -7.84 -12.62 -1.68
N LYS A 40 -8.41 -13.39 -0.74
CA LYS A 40 -9.50 -14.35 -1.02
C LYS A 40 -10.71 -13.68 -1.66
N ARG A 41 -11.16 -12.54 -1.10
CA ARG A 41 -12.26 -11.75 -1.67
C ARG A 41 -11.93 -11.28 -3.09
N LEU A 42 -10.71 -10.77 -3.30
CA LEU A 42 -10.28 -10.28 -4.61
C LEU A 42 -10.23 -11.40 -5.66
N ILE A 43 -9.74 -12.59 -5.31
CA ILE A 43 -9.72 -13.75 -6.22
C ILE A 43 -11.14 -14.14 -6.63
N LYS A 44 -12.09 -14.18 -5.68
CA LYS A 44 -13.50 -14.46 -5.97
C LYS A 44 -14.09 -13.44 -6.96
N THR A 45 -13.76 -12.16 -6.79
CA THR A 45 -14.17 -11.09 -7.70
C THR A 45 -13.52 -11.23 -9.07
N LEU A 46 -12.20 -11.43 -9.14
CA LEU A 46 -11.46 -11.56 -10.40
C LEU A 46 -11.94 -12.74 -11.26
N LYS A 47 -12.33 -13.88 -10.64
CA LYS A 47 -12.92 -15.01 -11.35
C LYS A 47 -14.24 -14.68 -12.07
N LYS A 48 -14.97 -13.67 -11.59
CA LYS A 48 -16.23 -13.19 -12.19
C LYS A 48 -16.05 -11.99 -13.11
N CYS A 49 -14.92 -11.30 -13.03
CA CYS A 49 -14.66 -10.11 -13.83
C CYS A 49 -14.09 -10.47 -15.21
N ARG A 50 -14.51 -9.71 -16.23
CA ARG A 50 -13.93 -9.79 -17.58
C ARG A 50 -12.66 -8.96 -17.73
N PHE A 51 -12.44 -8.00 -16.83
CA PHE A 51 -11.35 -7.03 -16.91
C PHE A 51 -10.62 -6.87 -15.58
N GLN A 52 -9.32 -6.64 -15.66
CA GLN A 52 -8.60 -5.91 -14.63
C GLN A 52 -8.90 -4.41 -14.82
N LYS A 53 -9.73 -3.84 -13.96
CA LYS A 53 -10.18 -2.44 -14.10
C LYS A 53 -9.05 -1.42 -13.96
N HIS A 54 -8.24 -1.58 -12.92
CA HIS A 54 -7.16 -0.65 -12.58
C HIS A 54 -5.79 -1.33 -12.75
N PRO A 55 -4.78 -0.65 -13.29
CA PRO A 55 -3.40 -1.15 -13.30
C PRO A 55 -2.83 -1.19 -11.88
N ILE A 56 -1.88 -2.10 -11.63
CA ILE A 56 -1.00 -1.99 -10.44
C ILE A 56 0.07 -0.93 -10.71
N ILE A 57 0.55 -0.25 -9.67
CA ILE A 57 1.56 0.81 -9.81
C ILE A 57 2.92 0.20 -9.49
N VAL A 58 3.88 0.37 -10.39
CA VAL A 58 5.18 -0.29 -10.33
C VAL A 58 6.28 0.71 -10.62
N ASP A 59 7.40 0.61 -9.92
CA ASP A 59 8.62 1.31 -10.30
C ASP A 59 9.18 0.75 -11.61
N ARG A 60 9.41 1.63 -12.58
CA ARG A 60 9.88 1.26 -13.91
C ARG A 60 11.23 0.53 -13.86
N ASP A 61 12.13 1.00 -13.01
CA ASP A 61 13.53 0.62 -13.02
C ASP A 61 13.77 -0.62 -12.14
N SER A 62 13.30 -0.61 -10.89
CA SER A 62 13.51 -1.74 -9.96
C SER A 62 12.50 -2.89 -10.11
N LYS A 63 11.38 -2.66 -10.80
CA LYS A 63 10.20 -3.56 -10.89
C LYS A 63 9.46 -3.78 -9.57
N VAL A 64 9.70 -2.93 -8.58
CA VAL A 64 9.03 -3.01 -7.29
C VAL A 64 7.59 -2.52 -7.39
N ILE A 65 6.66 -3.28 -6.82
CA ILE A 65 5.25 -2.95 -6.80
C ILE A 65 5.01 -1.89 -5.74
N LEU A 66 4.61 -0.68 -6.13
CA LEU A 66 4.34 0.41 -5.19
C LEU A 66 2.89 0.37 -4.67
N ASP A 67 1.96 -0.07 -5.51
CA ASP A 67 0.56 -0.25 -5.12
C ASP A 67 -0.12 -1.34 -5.93
N GLY A 68 -1.04 -2.06 -5.30
CA GLY A 68 -1.77 -3.18 -5.90
C GLY A 68 -1.22 -4.55 -5.53
N MET A 69 -0.54 -4.67 -4.38
CA MET A 69 0.06 -5.93 -3.93
C MET A 69 -0.91 -7.12 -3.93
N HIS A 70 -2.11 -6.95 -3.37
CA HIS A 70 -3.15 -7.99 -3.40
C HIS A 70 -3.53 -8.43 -4.82
N ARG A 71 -3.54 -7.50 -5.79
CA ARG A 71 -3.84 -7.82 -7.20
C ARG A 71 -2.72 -8.67 -7.79
N TRP A 72 -1.47 -8.33 -7.53
CA TRP A 72 -0.34 -9.15 -7.98
C TRP A 72 -0.41 -10.57 -7.39
N TYR A 73 -0.61 -10.71 -6.07
CA TYR A 73 -0.77 -12.04 -5.45
C TYR A 73 -1.96 -12.82 -6.02
N ALA A 74 -3.10 -12.16 -6.28
CA ALA A 74 -4.25 -12.82 -6.87
C ALA A 74 -3.95 -13.34 -8.28
N PHE A 75 -3.21 -12.57 -9.08
CA PHE A 75 -2.79 -12.98 -10.41
C PHE A 75 -1.80 -14.15 -10.37
N LYS A 76 -0.83 -14.12 -9.45
CA LYS A 76 0.06 -15.26 -9.17
C LYS A 76 -0.71 -16.52 -8.80
N GLN A 77 -1.64 -16.43 -7.85
CA GLN A 77 -2.45 -17.59 -7.40
C GLN A 77 -3.40 -18.12 -8.49
N LEU A 78 -3.88 -17.26 -9.38
CA LEU A 78 -4.72 -17.63 -10.52
C LEU A 78 -3.92 -18.11 -11.74
N ASN A 79 -2.59 -18.17 -11.62
CA ASN A 79 -1.66 -18.52 -12.70
C ASN A 79 -1.90 -17.69 -13.99
N ILE A 80 -2.21 -16.41 -13.83
CA ILE A 80 -2.36 -15.48 -14.96
C ILE A 80 -0.98 -14.96 -15.33
N LYS A 81 -0.56 -15.17 -16.58
CA LYS A 81 0.79 -14.84 -17.05
C LYS A 81 1.12 -13.34 -17.01
N HIS A 82 0.16 -12.50 -17.38
CA HIS A 82 0.39 -11.06 -17.51
C HIS A 82 -0.52 -10.23 -16.59
N ILE A 83 -0.10 -9.00 -16.28
CA ILE A 83 -0.86 -8.05 -15.48
C ILE A 83 -0.75 -6.64 -16.07
N GLY A 84 -1.85 -5.89 -16.02
CA GLY A 84 -1.86 -4.47 -16.38
C GLY A 84 -1.13 -3.64 -15.33
N VAL A 85 -0.18 -2.83 -15.77
CA VAL A 85 0.68 -2.01 -14.92
C VAL A 85 0.66 -0.54 -15.34
N CYS A 86 0.96 0.31 -14.36
CA CYS A 86 1.32 1.71 -14.52
C CYS A 86 2.75 1.86 -14.01
N TYR A 87 3.68 2.11 -14.91
CA TYR A 87 5.05 2.41 -14.58
C TYR A 87 5.24 3.89 -14.25
N VAL A 88 5.92 4.13 -13.14
CA VAL A 88 6.37 5.44 -12.68
C VAL A 88 7.86 5.37 -12.36
N LYS A 89 8.53 6.51 -12.21
CA LYS A 89 9.90 6.57 -11.68
C LYS A 89 9.83 6.75 -10.17
N TYR A 90 10.06 5.69 -9.40
CA TYR A 90 9.77 5.73 -7.95
C TYR A 90 10.55 6.80 -7.19
N PHE A 91 11.80 7.06 -7.59
CA PHE A 91 12.64 8.08 -6.97
C PHE A 91 12.33 9.52 -7.40
N ASP A 92 11.34 9.73 -8.27
CA ASP A 92 10.83 11.08 -8.54
C ASP A 92 10.30 11.72 -7.24
N GLU A 93 10.62 12.99 -7.02
CA GLU A 93 10.28 13.73 -5.82
C GLU A 93 8.76 13.92 -5.65
N SER A 94 8.00 13.85 -6.75
CA SER A 94 6.55 13.92 -6.70
C SER A 94 5.89 12.71 -6.02
N ILE A 95 6.62 11.59 -5.87
CA ILE A 95 6.13 10.40 -5.19
C ILE A 95 6.57 10.45 -3.73
N GLY A 96 5.61 10.61 -2.82
CA GLY A 96 5.84 10.54 -1.39
C GLY A 96 5.89 9.10 -0.88
N LEU A 97 6.57 8.92 0.26
CA LEU A 97 6.54 7.67 1.03
C LEU A 97 6.28 7.99 2.49
N GLY A 98 5.07 7.70 2.94
CA GLY A 98 4.73 7.61 4.34
C GLY A 98 4.66 6.15 4.81
N ARG A 99 4.11 5.95 6.00
CA ARG A 99 3.85 4.62 6.55
C ARG A 99 2.50 4.54 7.23
N TRP A 100 2.03 3.31 7.41
CA TRP A 100 0.84 3.03 8.23
C TRP A 100 1.28 2.65 9.64
N LEU A 101 0.69 3.33 10.62
CA LEU A 101 0.81 2.99 12.03
C LEU A 101 -0.27 1.98 12.39
N ARG A 102 0.00 1.16 13.40
CA ARG A 102 -0.94 0.13 13.86
C ARG A 102 -1.61 0.67 15.09
N VAL A 103 -2.93 0.56 15.17
CA VAL A 103 -3.70 1.08 16.29
C VAL A 103 -4.53 -0.02 16.91
N ALA A 104 -4.65 0.03 18.24
CA ALA A 104 -5.56 -0.79 19.00
C ALA A 104 -6.85 0.02 19.20
N LYS A 105 -7.93 -0.41 18.56
CA LYS A 105 -9.24 0.23 18.66
C LYS A 105 -10.16 -0.51 19.63
N GLY A 106 -10.81 0.25 20.49
CA GLY A 106 -11.91 -0.21 21.33
C GLY A 106 -12.27 0.80 22.40
N THR A 107 -13.20 0.43 23.25
CA THR A 107 -13.65 1.23 24.40
C THR A 107 -13.73 0.29 25.60
N ARG A 108 -13.56 0.80 26.83
CA ARG A 108 -13.72 0.05 28.11
C ARG A 108 -12.49 -0.69 28.67
N ILE A 109 -11.27 -0.37 28.24
CA ILE A 109 -10.05 -0.87 28.91
C ILE A 109 -9.32 0.31 29.54
N SER A 110 -8.94 0.19 30.81
CA SER A 110 -8.20 1.25 31.50
C SER A 110 -6.79 1.41 30.91
N PRO A 111 -6.26 2.64 30.80
CA PRO A 111 -4.89 2.87 30.31
C PRO A 111 -3.83 2.09 31.08
N GLY A 112 -4.02 1.88 32.39
CA GLY A 112 -3.14 1.07 33.23
C GLY A 112 -3.06 -0.38 32.75
N LYS A 113 -4.18 -0.98 32.35
CA LYS A 113 -4.20 -2.34 31.81
C LYS A 113 -3.50 -2.42 30.45
N ILE A 114 -3.71 -1.43 29.57
CA ILE A 114 -3.01 -1.35 28.28
C ILE A 114 -1.49 -1.31 28.49
N VAL A 115 -1.00 -0.43 29.38
CA VAL A 115 0.42 -0.33 29.74
C VAL A 115 0.95 -1.66 30.27
N GLU A 116 0.21 -2.32 31.17
CA GLU A 116 0.62 -3.59 31.75
C GLU A 116 0.80 -4.68 30.69
N VAL A 117 -0.21 -4.89 29.84
CA VAL A 117 -0.20 -5.98 28.85
C VAL A 117 0.88 -5.76 27.80
N PHE A 118 1.05 -4.53 27.28
CA PHE A 118 2.13 -4.24 26.33
C PHE A 118 3.51 -4.42 26.97
N ARG A 119 3.72 -3.97 28.21
CA ARG A 119 4.99 -4.18 28.93
C ARG A 119 5.31 -5.67 29.08
N LEU A 120 4.33 -6.47 29.50
CA LEU A 120 4.50 -7.91 29.67
C LEU A 120 4.80 -8.61 28.35
N ASN A 121 4.08 -8.28 27.27
CA ASN A 121 4.29 -8.93 25.98
C ASN A 121 5.61 -8.49 25.30
N LEU A 122 6.00 -7.21 25.40
CA LEU A 122 7.32 -6.74 24.95
C LEU A 122 8.44 -7.54 25.63
N LYS A 123 8.37 -7.71 26.96
CA LYS A 123 9.34 -8.52 27.72
C LYS A 123 9.32 -9.99 27.28
N ARG A 124 8.12 -10.58 27.14
CA ARG A 124 7.94 -11.98 26.69
C ARG A 124 8.53 -12.23 25.30
N LYS A 125 8.42 -11.26 24.40
CA LYS A 125 8.96 -11.33 23.03
C LYS A 125 10.45 -10.93 22.95
N GLY A 126 11.09 -10.61 24.07
CA GLY A 126 12.52 -10.31 24.14
C GLY A 126 12.91 -8.96 23.53
N PHE A 127 12.00 -7.98 23.50
CA PHE A 127 12.37 -6.63 23.09
C PHE A 127 13.24 -5.96 24.17
N ASP A 128 14.24 -5.20 23.73
CA ASP A 128 14.87 -4.18 24.55
C ASP A 128 14.03 -2.89 24.47
N PHE A 129 13.59 -2.38 25.61
CA PHE A 129 12.73 -1.21 25.66
C PHE A 129 12.83 -0.44 26.97
N SER A 130 12.54 0.86 26.90
CA SER A 130 12.36 1.72 28.07
C SER A 130 10.92 2.27 28.12
N LYS A 131 10.37 2.41 29.32
CA LYS A 131 9.09 3.10 29.54
C LYS A 131 9.37 4.55 29.89
N THR A 132 8.76 5.47 29.16
CA THR A 132 8.86 6.91 29.43
C THR A 132 7.50 7.60 29.35
N ARG A 133 7.40 8.78 29.95
CA ARG A 133 6.28 9.70 29.75
C ARG A 133 6.68 10.72 28.70
N ILE A 134 5.84 10.93 27.70
CA ILE A 134 6.10 11.90 26.63
C ILE A 134 5.31 13.18 26.90
N GLN A 135 5.83 14.31 26.41
CA GLN A 135 5.10 15.58 26.49
C GLN A 135 4.15 15.70 25.30
N ASN A 136 4.62 15.26 24.13
CA ASN A 136 3.89 15.30 22.89
C ASN A 136 4.05 13.96 22.13
N ILE A 137 2.99 13.49 21.49
CA ILE A 137 3.01 12.32 20.59
C ILE A 137 4.09 12.48 19.50
N MET A 138 4.35 13.72 19.09
CA MET A 138 5.37 14.03 18.10
C MET A 138 6.81 13.74 18.56
N ASP A 139 7.06 13.61 19.87
CA ASP A 139 8.38 13.30 20.44
C ASP A 139 8.89 11.92 19.99
N VAL A 140 7.96 11.01 19.69
CA VAL A 140 8.27 9.63 19.25
C VAL A 140 7.94 9.40 17.79
N LYS A 141 7.62 10.45 17.03
CA LYS A 141 7.13 10.32 15.65
C LYS A 141 8.07 9.56 14.72
N ASP A 142 9.38 9.54 14.98
CA ASP A 142 10.37 8.83 14.15
C ASP A 142 11.04 7.67 14.89
N THR A 143 10.60 7.39 16.12
CA THR A 143 11.19 6.41 17.03
C THR A 143 10.26 5.20 17.17
N PRO A 144 10.74 3.97 16.88
CA PRO A 144 9.96 2.75 17.10
C PRO A 144 9.45 2.69 18.53
N SER A 145 8.13 2.66 18.71
CA SER A 145 7.55 2.70 20.05
C SER A 145 6.12 2.19 20.10
N ILE A 146 5.67 1.79 21.30
CA ILE A 146 4.26 1.59 21.60
C ILE A 146 3.77 2.73 22.47
N LEU A 147 2.83 3.51 21.95
CA LEU A 147 2.24 4.67 22.61
C LEU A 147 0.88 4.29 23.21
N VAL A 148 0.62 4.78 24.42
CA VAL A 148 -0.70 4.82 25.08
C VAL A 148 -1.11 6.29 25.20
N PRO A 149 -1.84 6.83 24.21
CA PRO A 149 -2.05 8.28 24.06
C PRO A 149 -2.77 8.93 25.24
N GLU A 150 -3.76 8.24 25.83
CA GLU A 150 -4.62 8.80 26.90
C GLU A 150 -3.84 9.30 28.12
N ILE A 151 -2.72 8.64 28.44
CA ILE A 151 -1.87 8.97 29.60
C ILE A 151 -0.45 9.39 29.21
N ASN A 152 -0.21 9.63 27.92
CA ASN A 152 1.09 10.04 27.36
C ASN A 152 2.26 9.14 27.79
N VAL A 153 2.06 7.81 27.75
CA VAL A 153 3.12 6.83 28.05
C VAL A 153 3.59 6.19 26.75
N ALA A 154 4.90 6.08 26.57
CA ALA A 154 5.51 5.37 25.46
C ALA A 154 6.48 4.29 25.96
N PHE A 155 6.50 3.16 25.25
CA PHE A 155 7.56 2.17 25.32
C PHE A 155 8.48 2.39 24.12
N ILE A 156 9.67 2.94 24.33
CA ILE A 156 10.68 3.13 23.29
C ILE A 156 11.36 1.80 23.04
N ILE A 157 11.35 1.34 21.79
CA ILE A 157 11.92 0.06 21.40
C ILE A 157 13.30 0.29 20.80
N TYR A 158 14.32 -0.30 21.41
CA TYR A 158 15.69 -0.30 20.89
C TYR A 158 15.92 -1.58 20.10
N ASN A 159 16.50 -1.46 18.92
CA ASN A 159 16.80 -2.62 18.10
C ASN A 159 17.93 -2.33 17.10
N ASN A 160 18.79 -3.33 16.92
CA ASN A 160 19.91 -3.27 15.98
C ASN A 160 19.69 -4.14 14.74
N GLU A 161 18.55 -4.81 14.61
CA GLU A 161 18.24 -5.64 13.43
C GLU A 161 17.84 -4.79 12.23
N ASP A 162 17.77 -5.44 11.07
CA ASP A 162 17.26 -4.80 9.87
C ASP A 162 15.79 -4.36 10.00
N LYS A 163 15.41 -3.38 9.19
CA LYS A 163 14.09 -2.75 9.27
C LYS A 163 12.93 -3.71 8.98
N VAL A 164 13.12 -4.71 8.11
CA VAL A 164 12.06 -5.67 7.78
C VAL A 164 11.79 -6.54 9.00
N SER A 165 12.84 -7.10 9.60
CA SER A 165 12.75 -7.91 10.82
C SER A 165 12.09 -7.15 11.97
N LEU A 166 12.52 -5.91 12.21
CA LEU A 166 11.92 -5.06 13.24
C LEU A 166 10.42 -4.79 12.96
N PHE A 167 10.06 -4.49 11.71
CA PHE A 167 8.67 -4.27 11.32
C PHE A 167 7.79 -5.49 11.61
N ARG A 168 8.27 -6.69 11.27
CA ARG A 168 7.57 -7.96 11.46
C ARG A 168 7.40 -8.26 12.95
N LYS A 169 8.47 -8.17 13.73
CA LYS A 169 8.43 -8.39 15.19
C LYS A 169 7.44 -7.46 15.89
N ILE A 170 7.48 -6.16 15.59
CA ILE A 170 6.54 -5.20 16.16
C ILE A 170 5.11 -5.50 15.69
N HIS A 171 4.91 -5.86 14.41
CA HIS A 171 3.60 -6.22 13.89
C HIS A 171 2.98 -7.40 14.63
N GLU A 172 3.71 -8.50 14.75
CA GLU A 172 3.26 -9.73 15.39
C GLU A 172 3.00 -9.50 16.89
N MET A 173 3.94 -8.87 17.59
CA MET A 173 3.76 -8.54 19.01
C MET A 173 2.55 -7.64 19.24
N PHE A 174 2.37 -6.60 18.42
CA PHE A 174 1.24 -5.68 18.57
C PHE A 174 -0.07 -6.39 18.30
N LYS A 175 -0.17 -7.15 17.21
CA LYS A 175 -1.37 -7.93 16.85
C LYS A 175 -1.76 -8.89 17.98
N GLU A 176 -0.83 -9.73 18.44
CA GLU A 176 -1.08 -10.67 19.53
C GLU A 176 -1.52 -9.96 20.82
N THR A 177 -0.88 -8.82 21.14
CA THR A 177 -1.23 -8.04 22.33
C THR A 177 -2.67 -7.56 22.24
N VAL A 178 -3.03 -6.95 21.13
CA VAL A 178 -4.37 -6.38 20.89
C VAL A 178 -5.45 -7.45 20.93
N GLU A 179 -5.21 -8.59 20.30
CA GLU A 179 -6.12 -9.74 20.31
C GLU A 179 -6.29 -10.35 21.71
N SER A 180 -5.23 -10.41 22.52
CA SER A 180 -5.28 -10.97 23.88
C SER A 180 -6.18 -10.21 24.86
N ILE A 181 -6.45 -8.94 24.57
CA ILE A 181 -7.35 -8.08 25.35
C ILE A 181 -8.64 -7.76 24.59
N ASN A 182 -8.96 -8.57 23.58
CA ASN A 182 -10.20 -8.51 22.80
C ASN A 182 -10.45 -7.12 22.15
N LEU A 183 -9.37 -6.43 21.77
CA LEU A 183 -9.41 -5.20 20.99
C LEU A 183 -9.25 -5.52 19.50
N LYS A 184 -9.59 -4.54 18.65
CA LYS A 184 -9.41 -4.66 17.20
C LYS A 184 -8.15 -3.92 16.76
N MET A 185 -7.31 -4.58 15.97
CA MET A 185 -6.20 -3.89 15.30
C MET A 185 -6.70 -3.20 14.03
N ASP A 186 -6.29 -1.96 13.83
CA ASP A 186 -6.53 -1.18 12.61
C ASP A 186 -5.27 -0.39 12.22
N PHE A 187 -5.36 0.42 11.17
CA PHE A 187 -4.26 1.22 10.65
C PHE A 187 -4.64 2.68 10.45
N ILE A 188 -3.74 3.59 10.82
CA ILE A 188 -3.86 5.03 10.52
C ILE A 188 -2.60 5.50 9.77
N PRO A 189 -2.67 6.52 8.91
CA PRO A 189 -1.47 7.08 8.30
C PRO A 189 -0.62 7.81 9.36
N ASP A 190 0.69 7.81 9.17
CA ASP A 190 1.65 8.51 10.04
C ASP A 190 1.36 10.00 10.26
N ILE A 191 0.87 10.70 9.23
CA ILE A 191 0.45 12.10 9.33
C ILE A 191 -0.67 12.33 10.35
N SER A 192 -1.43 11.29 10.73
CA SER A 192 -2.46 11.42 11.77
C SER A 192 -1.87 11.68 13.16
N LEU A 193 -0.57 11.45 13.40
CA LEU A 193 0.07 11.76 14.68
C LEU A 193 0.06 13.26 15.01
N SER A 194 0.04 14.14 14.00
CA SER A 194 -0.08 15.59 14.20
C SER A 194 -1.52 16.08 14.38
N SER A 195 -2.49 15.16 14.38
CA SER A 195 -3.92 15.47 14.52
C SER A 195 -4.47 14.92 15.83
N LYS A 196 -5.70 15.33 16.20
CA LYS A 196 -6.37 14.82 17.39
C LYS A 196 -6.62 13.32 17.23
N ILE A 197 -6.00 12.52 18.09
CA ILE A 197 -6.20 11.07 18.14
C ILE A 197 -7.64 10.76 18.59
N GLU A 198 -8.29 9.86 17.87
CA GLU A 198 -9.65 9.39 18.18
C GLU A 198 -9.68 8.72 19.57
N LYS A 199 -10.73 8.95 20.36
CA LYS A 199 -10.85 8.39 21.71
C LYS A 199 -10.88 6.86 21.74
N GLU A 200 -11.26 6.21 20.64
CA GLU A 200 -11.26 4.76 20.52
C GLU A 200 -9.87 4.15 20.29
N ILE A 201 -8.85 4.97 19.98
CA ILE A 201 -7.48 4.51 19.79
C ILE A 201 -6.79 4.45 21.16
N LEU A 202 -6.69 3.24 21.70
CA LEU A 202 -6.13 2.98 23.04
C LEU A 202 -4.61 2.81 23.04
N ALA A 203 -4.05 2.32 21.93
CA ALA A 203 -2.61 2.20 21.74
C ALA A 203 -2.23 2.39 20.26
N ILE A 204 -1.00 2.85 20.02
CA ILE A 204 -0.43 3.05 18.68
C ILE A 204 0.97 2.42 18.64
N ALA A 205 1.23 1.53 17.69
CA ALA A 205 2.60 1.16 17.34
C ALA A 205 3.15 2.15 16.31
N VAL A 206 4.11 2.96 16.75
CA VAL A 206 4.92 3.79 15.87
C VAL A 206 6.01 2.91 15.27
N MET A 207 5.95 2.73 13.95
CA MET A 207 6.86 1.86 13.21
C MET A 207 8.17 2.59 12.85
N PRO A 208 9.29 1.90 12.57
CA PRO A 208 10.49 2.56 12.06
C PRO A 208 10.23 3.26 10.72
N LYS A 209 11.01 4.30 10.39
CA LYS A 209 10.88 5.00 9.11
C LYS A 209 11.56 4.21 7.99
N VAL A 210 10.81 3.98 6.92
CA VAL A 210 11.27 3.27 5.72
C VAL A 210 11.54 4.29 4.63
N SER A 211 12.70 4.21 4.00
CA SER A 211 13.07 4.99 2.82
C SER A 211 12.70 4.26 1.52
N LYS A 212 12.66 4.97 0.40
CA LYS A 212 12.46 4.34 -0.92
C LYS A 212 13.53 3.28 -1.23
N SER A 213 14.78 3.54 -0.83
CA SER A 213 15.89 2.60 -0.97
C SER A 213 15.69 1.34 -0.13
N ASP A 214 15.17 1.44 1.10
CA ASP A 214 14.84 0.27 1.92
C ASP A 214 13.79 -0.62 1.25
N VAL A 215 12.76 0.00 0.64
CA VAL A 215 11.71 -0.71 -0.10
C VAL A 215 12.30 -1.47 -1.30
N VAL A 216 13.12 -0.78 -2.09
CA VAL A 216 13.75 -1.39 -3.28
C VAL A 216 14.71 -2.51 -2.90
N HIS A 217 15.50 -2.31 -1.84
CA HIS A 217 16.44 -3.29 -1.33
C HIS A 217 15.73 -4.54 -0.79
N ALA A 218 14.67 -4.37 0.01
CA ALA A 218 13.89 -5.48 0.54
C ALA A 218 13.27 -6.32 -0.58
N ALA A 219 12.56 -5.68 -1.52
CA ALA A 219 11.95 -6.36 -2.66
C ALA A 219 12.99 -7.03 -3.56
N GLY A 220 14.14 -6.38 -3.78
CA GLY A 220 15.26 -6.94 -4.55
C GLY A 220 15.81 -8.24 -3.95
N ARG A 221 15.71 -8.40 -2.62
CA ARG A 221 16.13 -9.61 -1.89
C ARG A 221 14.99 -10.60 -1.62
N GLY A 222 13.77 -10.31 -2.09
CA GLY A 222 12.58 -11.12 -1.79
C GLY A 222 12.14 -11.04 -0.32
N LEU A 223 12.61 -10.03 0.42
CA LEU A 223 12.19 -9.79 1.80
C LEU A 223 10.88 -8.99 1.80
N LEU A 224 9.92 -9.44 2.61
CA LEU A 224 8.59 -8.85 2.67
C LEU A 224 8.35 -8.19 4.02
N PHE A 225 8.01 -6.91 3.97
CA PHE A 225 7.38 -6.21 5.08
C PHE A 225 5.99 -6.81 5.37
N PRO A 226 5.52 -6.75 6.62
CA PRO A 226 4.15 -7.11 6.94
C PRO A 226 3.15 -6.19 6.21
N PRO A 227 1.88 -6.57 6.09
CA PRO A 227 0.90 -5.77 5.35
C PRO A 227 0.80 -4.35 5.92
N LYS A 228 0.53 -3.38 5.03
CA LYS A 228 0.35 -1.97 5.43
C LYS A 228 1.59 -1.49 6.17
N SER A 229 2.75 -1.58 5.53
CA SER A 229 4.00 -1.03 6.08
C SER A 229 4.36 0.30 5.43
N THR A 230 4.15 0.39 4.12
CA THR A 230 4.43 1.58 3.30
C THR A 230 3.13 2.24 2.85
N ARG A 231 3.17 3.56 2.71
CA ARG A 231 2.07 4.37 2.18
C ARG A 231 2.63 5.26 1.08
N HIS A 232 2.61 4.76 -0.15
CA HIS A 232 3.04 5.53 -1.31
C HIS A 232 2.00 6.62 -1.63
N GLU A 233 2.47 7.86 -1.74
CA GLU A 233 1.69 9.00 -2.20
C GLU A 233 1.99 9.19 -3.68
N ILE A 234 1.19 8.53 -4.53
CA ILE A 234 1.37 8.60 -5.98
C ILE A 234 0.61 9.82 -6.50
N PRO A 235 1.25 10.72 -7.27
CA PRO A 235 0.66 12.02 -7.61
C PRO A 235 -0.50 11.91 -8.59
N ALA A 236 -0.48 10.93 -9.52
CA ALA A 236 -1.61 10.62 -10.38
C ALA A 236 -1.84 9.11 -10.54
N ARG A 237 -3.12 8.71 -10.52
CA ARG A 237 -3.52 7.31 -10.63
C ARG A 237 -4.36 7.07 -11.89
N PRO A 238 -3.88 6.25 -12.84
CA PRO A 238 -4.71 5.80 -13.94
C PRO A 238 -5.77 4.79 -13.46
N MET A 239 -6.99 4.98 -13.92
CA MET A 239 -8.17 4.27 -13.45
C MET A 239 -9.01 3.80 -14.64
N MET A 240 -9.66 2.63 -14.49
CA MET A 240 -10.56 2.08 -15.52
C MET A 240 -9.93 1.87 -16.90
N VAL A 241 -8.61 1.58 -16.95
CA VAL A 241 -7.93 1.18 -18.18
C VAL A 241 -8.57 -0.09 -18.78
N ASN A 242 -9.13 -0.96 -17.92
CA ASN A 242 -9.91 -2.14 -18.29
C ASN A 242 -9.14 -3.13 -19.18
N PHE A 243 -8.10 -3.75 -18.63
CA PHE A 243 -7.32 -4.78 -19.32
C PHE A 243 -8.11 -6.10 -19.40
N PRO A 244 -8.41 -6.65 -20.60
CA PRO A 244 -9.18 -7.88 -20.72
C PRO A 244 -8.45 -9.08 -20.09
N ILE A 245 -9.10 -9.80 -19.16
CA ILE A 245 -8.49 -10.93 -18.44
C ILE A 245 -8.06 -12.04 -19.42
N ASN A 246 -8.84 -12.29 -20.48
CA ASN A 246 -8.48 -13.29 -21.50
C ASN A 246 -7.19 -12.92 -22.25
N LEU A 247 -6.99 -11.63 -22.52
CA LEU A 247 -5.74 -11.14 -23.12
C LEU A 247 -4.56 -11.33 -22.15
N LEU A 248 -4.75 -11.05 -20.87
CA LEU A 248 -3.73 -11.22 -19.83
C LEU A 248 -3.33 -12.69 -19.61
N LYS A 249 -4.27 -13.62 -19.81
CA LYS A 249 -4.03 -15.08 -19.76
C LYS A 249 -3.34 -15.64 -21.00
N SER A 250 -3.27 -14.88 -22.09
CA SER A 250 -2.72 -15.39 -23.36
C SER A 250 -1.27 -15.86 -23.20
N SER A 251 -0.88 -16.87 -23.98
CA SER A 251 0.50 -17.40 -24.02
C SER A 251 1.46 -16.51 -24.80
N GLY A 252 0.96 -15.44 -25.44
CA GLY A 252 1.75 -14.49 -26.22
C GLY A 252 2.89 -13.86 -25.41
N THR A 253 3.87 -13.30 -26.13
CA THR A 253 4.94 -12.52 -25.48
C THR A 253 4.38 -11.20 -25.00
N LYS A 254 5.00 -10.62 -23.96
CA LYS A 254 4.67 -9.28 -23.46
C LYS A 254 4.48 -8.24 -24.56
N ASP A 255 5.35 -8.21 -25.56
CA ASP A 255 5.30 -7.19 -26.63
C ASP A 255 4.08 -7.38 -27.55
N LYS A 256 3.73 -8.62 -27.88
CA LYS A 256 2.52 -8.94 -28.65
C LYS A 256 1.27 -8.53 -27.87
N VAL A 257 1.21 -8.88 -26.58
CA VAL A 257 0.08 -8.55 -25.71
C VAL A 257 -0.08 -7.03 -25.55
N ASN A 258 1.03 -6.30 -25.40
CA ASN A 258 1.03 -4.84 -25.40
C ASN A 258 0.59 -4.23 -26.74
N ALA A 259 0.90 -4.85 -27.88
CA ALA A 259 0.42 -4.37 -29.19
C ALA A 259 -1.11 -4.45 -29.29
N TYR A 260 -1.72 -5.53 -28.80
CA TYR A 260 -3.19 -5.64 -28.69
C TYR A 260 -3.78 -4.59 -27.76
N LEU A 261 -3.18 -4.38 -26.59
CA LEU A 261 -3.62 -3.32 -25.68
C LEU A 261 -3.55 -1.94 -26.36
N ARG A 262 -2.46 -1.64 -27.07
CA ARG A 262 -2.32 -0.37 -27.82
C ARG A 262 -3.44 -0.19 -28.84
N ALA A 263 -3.81 -1.24 -29.57
CA ALA A 263 -4.94 -1.19 -30.49
C ALA A 263 -6.28 -0.90 -29.77
N LEU A 264 -6.51 -1.50 -28.61
CA LEU A 264 -7.71 -1.23 -27.78
C LEU A 264 -7.74 0.22 -27.26
N MET A 265 -6.57 0.74 -26.87
CA MET A 265 -6.45 2.08 -26.29
C MET A 265 -6.59 3.22 -27.30
N ARG A 266 -6.49 2.95 -28.61
CA ARG A 266 -6.70 3.96 -29.67
C ARG A 266 -8.09 4.61 -29.62
N ASN A 267 -9.09 3.86 -29.14
CA ASN A 267 -10.48 4.32 -29.05
C ASN A 267 -10.89 4.70 -27.62
N ARG A 268 -9.93 4.86 -26.71
CA ARG A 268 -10.20 5.24 -25.31
C ARG A 268 -9.91 6.72 -25.13
N ASN A 269 -10.87 7.40 -24.52
CA ASN A 269 -10.67 8.76 -24.02
C ASN A 269 -10.07 8.71 -22.62
N ALA A 270 -9.42 9.80 -22.22
CA ALA A 270 -8.93 10.01 -20.87
C ALA A 270 -9.39 11.38 -20.34
N ILE A 271 -9.90 11.43 -19.10
CA ILE A 271 -10.15 12.68 -18.37
C ILE A 271 -9.25 12.73 -17.16
N HIS A 272 -8.70 13.91 -16.96
CA HIS A 272 -8.07 14.32 -15.71
C HIS A 272 -9.14 14.77 -14.72
N ILE A 273 -9.13 14.18 -13.53
CA ILE A 273 -9.90 14.65 -12.38
C ILE A 273 -8.93 15.12 -11.31
N SER A 274 -9.12 16.35 -10.87
CA SER A 274 -8.35 16.96 -9.79
C SER A 274 -8.52 16.22 -8.46
N PRO A 275 -7.60 16.39 -7.50
CA PRO A 275 -7.70 15.77 -6.18
C PRO A 275 -8.99 16.11 -5.44
N GLY A 276 -9.43 15.20 -4.58
CA GLY A 276 -10.58 15.39 -3.69
C GLY A 276 -11.84 14.63 -4.10
N LEU A 277 -11.83 13.90 -5.22
CA LEU A 277 -12.96 13.04 -5.59
C LEU A 277 -13.20 11.96 -4.53
N GLU A 278 -14.45 11.79 -4.14
CA GLU A 278 -14.89 10.74 -3.22
C GLU A 278 -15.70 9.69 -3.98
N MET A 279 -15.27 8.43 -3.90
CA MET A 279 -15.97 7.28 -4.46
C MET A 279 -16.08 6.18 -3.39
N ASP A 280 -15.30 5.10 -3.53
CA ASP A 280 -15.11 4.09 -2.49
C ASP A 280 -14.23 4.59 -1.34
N ARG A 281 -13.42 5.61 -1.62
CA ARG A 281 -12.66 6.40 -0.66
C ARG A 281 -12.47 7.81 -1.22
N LYS A 282 -11.96 8.71 -0.38
CA LYS A 282 -11.43 10.00 -0.82
C LYS A 282 -10.07 9.81 -1.51
N TYR A 283 -9.95 10.27 -2.74
CA TYR A 283 -8.71 10.30 -3.50
C TYR A 283 -8.04 11.67 -3.28
N ALA A 284 -6.87 11.66 -2.66
CA ALA A 284 -6.08 12.88 -2.43
C ALA A 284 -5.10 13.16 -3.60
N GLU A 285 -4.98 12.20 -4.52
CA GLU A 285 -4.20 12.28 -5.74
C GLU A 285 -5.04 12.68 -6.96
N ASP A 286 -4.37 13.12 -8.04
CA ASP A 286 -5.00 13.28 -9.35
C ASP A 286 -5.45 11.91 -9.90
N LEU A 287 -6.58 11.87 -10.60
CA LEU A 287 -7.03 10.68 -11.30
C LEU A 287 -7.01 10.89 -12.80
N VAL A 288 -6.63 9.84 -13.52
CA VAL A 288 -6.78 9.78 -14.98
C VAL A 288 -7.76 8.65 -15.29
N LEU A 289 -9.02 9.01 -15.53
CA LEU A 289 -10.08 8.06 -15.86
C LEU A 289 -10.03 7.74 -17.34
N PHE A 290 -9.93 6.46 -17.69
CA PHE A 290 -10.06 5.97 -19.05
C PHE A 290 -11.47 5.44 -19.29
N TRP A 291 -12.10 5.78 -20.41
CA TRP A 291 -13.36 5.18 -20.84
C TRP A 291 -13.41 5.00 -22.36
N GLU A 292 -14.33 4.16 -22.83
CA GLU A 292 -14.55 3.92 -24.26
C GLU A 292 -15.59 4.91 -24.81
N SER A 293 -15.27 5.58 -25.92
CA SER A 293 -16.17 6.53 -26.59
C SER A 293 -17.33 5.86 -27.33
N ARG A 294 -17.33 4.53 -27.46
CA ARG A 294 -18.40 3.79 -28.12
C ARG A 294 -19.57 3.65 -27.15
N TRP A 295 -20.43 4.66 -27.15
CA TRP A 295 -21.79 4.49 -26.70
C TRP A 295 -22.42 3.37 -27.52
N PHE A 296 -23.16 2.48 -26.86
CA PHE A 296 -24.15 1.68 -27.55
C PHE A 296 -25.03 2.67 -28.32
N THR A 297 -25.18 2.49 -29.63
CA THR A 297 -26.40 2.92 -30.28
C THR A 297 -27.51 2.22 -29.52
N VAL A 298 -28.22 2.97 -28.69
CA VAL A 298 -29.53 2.54 -28.20
C VAL A 298 -30.40 2.59 -29.45
N GLU A 299 -30.54 1.45 -30.12
CA GLU A 299 -31.64 1.23 -31.05
C GLU A 299 -32.95 1.17 -30.27
#